data_AF-A0A2V5KZ57-F1
#
_entry.id   AF-A0A2V5KZ57-F1
#
_cell.length_a   1.000
_cell.length_b   1.000
_cell.length_c   1.000
_cell.angle_alpha   90.00
_cell.angle_beta   90.00
_cell.angle_gamma   90.00
#
_symmetry.space_group_name_H-M   'P 1'
#
loop_
_entity.id
_entity.type
_entity.pdbx_description
1 polymer ?
#
loop_
_entity_poly.entity_id
_entity_poly.type
_entity_poly.pdbx_seq_one_letter_code
_entity_poly.pdbx_strand_id
1 'polypeptide(L)'
;MRFTYQSTVLTAALFLIAAAMALADPLPSWNDTAAKKAIIAFVEKVTQEGSPDFVRLEERIATSDNDGTQKIELTGPLNIKRMETVDEEFTKATLDYLEKAKKGDKPFFLWWNSTRMHIFTHLKKDSEGKTGLGTYPDGMVEHDAMVGQLLAKLKELGLDDNTIVMYSTDNGAEKFTWPGVIKPGTINNDIFSHEDMLPTLLAAAGDPDVTAKLLKGMKVGDKTFKVHLDGYNITDALAGKAPDPRHEFFYWNDDGSLVGLRYDNWKIVFQEQRAEGFDVWQEPFVSLRVPKIFNLRSDPFEEADHVAMDYGHWR
;
A
#
# COMPACT_ATOMS: atom_id res chain seq x y z
N MET A 1 77.86 -7.99 -9.60
CA MET A 1 76.47 -7.56 -9.87
C MET A 1 75.80 -8.63 -10.72
N ARG A 2 75.20 -9.62 -10.05
CA ARG A 2 74.32 -10.68 -10.58
C ARG A 2 73.72 -11.33 -9.34
N PHE A 3 72.41 -11.30 -9.18
CA PHE A 3 71.71 -12.15 -8.22
C PHE A 3 70.56 -12.85 -8.94
N THR A 4 70.59 -14.16 -8.77
CA THR A 4 69.70 -15.19 -9.28
C THR A 4 68.44 -15.30 -8.42
N TYR A 5 67.33 -15.64 -9.07
CA TYR A 5 66.07 -16.07 -8.44
C TYR A 5 66.26 -17.35 -7.61
N GLN A 6 65.67 -17.37 -6.41
CA GLN A 6 65.09 -18.58 -5.83
C GLN A 6 63.81 -18.24 -5.07
N SER A 7 62.82 -19.10 -5.28
CA SER A 7 61.48 -19.08 -4.72
C SER A 7 61.48 -19.28 -3.20
N THR A 8 60.59 -18.59 -2.49
CA THR A 8 60.17 -19.00 -1.14
C THR A 8 58.67 -18.80 -1.03
N VAL A 9 57.97 -19.92 -0.89
CA VAL A 9 56.57 -20.00 -0.48
C VAL A 9 56.50 -19.49 0.95
N LEU A 10 55.81 -18.36 1.17
CA LEU A 10 55.47 -17.90 2.51
C LEU A 10 53.97 -18.09 2.72
N THR A 11 53.64 -19.14 3.47
CA THR A 11 52.32 -19.40 4.02
C THR A 11 52.02 -18.33 5.07
N ALA A 12 51.31 -17.27 4.69
CA ALA A 12 50.78 -16.30 5.65
C ALA A 12 49.40 -16.77 6.11
N ALA A 13 49.34 -17.26 7.34
CA ALA A 13 48.10 -17.56 8.04
C ALA A 13 47.26 -16.28 8.16
N LEU A 14 46.15 -16.22 7.43
CA LEU A 14 45.10 -15.24 7.70
C LEU A 14 44.43 -15.61 9.03
N PHE A 15 44.79 -14.88 10.09
CA PHE A 15 43.91 -14.74 11.25
C PHE A 15 42.67 -13.96 10.80
N LEU A 16 41.59 -14.68 10.52
CA LEU A 16 40.24 -14.13 10.49
C LEU A 16 39.90 -13.62 11.89
N ILE A 17 40.11 -12.32 12.12
CA ILE A 17 39.35 -11.61 13.13
C ILE A 17 37.96 -11.41 12.52
N ALA A 18 37.08 -12.38 12.74
CA ALA A 18 35.66 -12.16 12.61
C ALA A 18 35.27 -11.15 13.70
N ALA A 19 35.35 -9.86 13.38
CA ALA A 19 34.59 -8.87 14.12
C ALA A 19 33.12 -9.27 13.94
N ALA A 20 32.51 -9.82 14.99
CA ALA A 20 31.08 -9.95 15.06
C ALA A 20 30.51 -8.53 14.90
N MET A 21 30.06 -8.20 13.67
CA MET A 21 29.16 -7.08 13.49
C MET A 21 27.98 -7.39 14.40
N ALA A 22 27.81 -6.61 15.46
CA ALA A 22 26.57 -6.64 16.21
C ALA A 22 25.45 -6.49 15.18
N LEU A 23 24.57 -7.49 15.10
CA LEU A 23 23.34 -7.35 14.33
C LEU A 23 22.72 -6.03 14.78
N ALA A 24 22.56 -5.11 13.85
CA ALA A 24 21.90 -3.84 14.11
C ALA A 24 20.54 -4.15 14.75
N ASP A 25 20.12 -3.34 15.72
CA ASP A 25 18.79 -3.47 16.33
C ASP A 25 17.76 -3.59 15.20
N PRO A 26 16.98 -4.69 15.13
CA PRO A 26 16.08 -4.94 14.01
C PRO A 26 14.97 -3.88 13.92
N LEU A 27 14.74 -3.09 14.99
CA LEU A 27 13.78 -2.00 15.06
C LEU A 27 14.39 -0.77 15.78
N PRO A 28 15.37 -0.08 15.16
CA PRO A 28 16.16 0.96 15.83
C PRO A 28 15.35 2.25 16.09
N SER A 29 14.22 2.43 15.40
CA SER A 29 13.28 3.54 15.60
C SER A 29 12.30 3.33 16.77
N TRP A 30 12.27 2.13 17.37
CA TRP A 30 11.34 1.81 18.46
C TRP A 30 11.97 2.06 19.83
N ASN A 31 11.27 2.83 20.67
CA ASN A 31 11.62 3.04 22.08
C ASN A 31 11.73 1.69 22.83
N ASP A 32 12.75 1.53 23.69
CA ASP A 32 13.00 0.29 24.46
C ASP A 32 11.94 0.07 25.55
N THR A 33 10.77 -0.41 25.13
CA THR A 33 9.59 -0.63 25.98
C THR A 33 9.33 -2.12 26.19
N ALA A 34 8.52 -2.45 27.20
CA ALA A 34 8.07 -3.83 27.43
C ALA A 34 7.35 -4.44 26.21
N ALA A 35 6.65 -3.60 25.43
CA ALA A 35 5.99 -4.01 24.19
C ALA A 35 7.01 -4.39 23.09
N LYS A 36 8.07 -3.58 22.90
CA LYS A 36 9.17 -3.90 21.97
C LYS A 36 9.79 -5.26 22.31
N LYS A 37 10.08 -5.50 23.60
CA LYS A 37 10.68 -6.76 24.08
C LYS A 37 9.76 -7.96 23.84
N ALA A 38 8.47 -7.81 24.08
CA ALA A 38 7.50 -8.89 23.86
C ALA A 38 7.32 -9.24 22.37
N ILE A 39 7.31 -8.22 21.50
CA ILE A 39 7.19 -8.42 20.05
C ILE A 39 8.45 -9.07 19.49
N ILE A 40 9.64 -8.58 19.85
CA ILE A 40 10.91 -9.18 19.43
C ILE A 40 11.00 -10.63 19.91
N ALA A 41 10.70 -10.89 21.19
CA ALA A 41 10.72 -12.24 21.74
C ALA A 41 9.71 -13.17 21.03
N PHE A 42 8.52 -12.67 20.68
CA PHE A 42 7.55 -13.43 19.91
C PHE A 42 8.06 -13.73 18.50
N VAL A 43 8.59 -12.73 17.79
CA VAL A 43 9.15 -12.88 16.44
C VAL A 43 10.29 -13.88 16.45
N GLU A 44 11.29 -13.71 17.33
CA GLU A 44 12.41 -14.66 17.48
C GLU A 44 11.92 -16.08 17.74
N LYS A 45 10.95 -16.22 18.67
CA LYS A 45 10.35 -17.50 19.03
C LYS A 45 9.68 -18.20 17.84
N VAL A 46 9.01 -17.47 16.96
CA VAL A 46 8.29 -18.05 15.80
C VAL A 46 9.11 -18.10 14.51
N THR A 47 10.24 -17.40 14.43
CA THR A 47 11.08 -17.35 13.22
C THR A 47 12.42 -18.08 13.35
N GLN A 48 12.87 -18.46 14.55
CA GLN A 48 14.13 -19.19 14.74
C GLN A 48 13.98 -20.69 14.42
N GLU A 49 14.67 -21.16 13.38
CA GLU A 49 14.69 -22.58 13.01
C GLU A 49 15.14 -23.46 14.19
N GLY A 50 14.33 -24.47 14.51
CA GLY A 50 14.55 -25.37 15.65
C GLY A 50 13.94 -24.91 16.98
N SER A 51 13.35 -23.70 17.04
CA SER A 51 12.49 -23.30 18.16
C SER A 51 11.27 -24.23 18.26
N PRO A 52 10.79 -24.56 19.48
CA PRO A 52 9.58 -25.36 19.66
C PRO A 52 8.32 -24.69 19.09
N ASP A 53 8.37 -23.40 18.80
CA ASP A 53 7.28 -22.61 18.25
C ASP A 53 7.61 -22.05 16.85
N PHE A 54 8.65 -22.57 16.20
CA PHE A 54 9.03 -22.19 14.85
C PHE A 54 7.88 -22.42 13.87
N VAL A 55 7.41 -21.33 13.24
CA VAL A 55 6.39 -21.38 12.19
C VAL A 55 7.11 -21.40 10.85
N ARG A 56 6.95 -22.51 10.11
CA ARG A 56 7.61 -22.70 8.81
C ARG A 56 7.17 -21.59 7.85
N LEU A 57 8.02 -21.22 6.89
CA LEU A 57 7.73 -20.09 5.97
C LEU A 57 6.45 -20.33 5.17
N GLU A 58 6.22 -21.57 4.80
CA GLU A 58 4.98 -22.03 4.21
C GLU A 58 3.79 -21.81 5.17
N GLU A 59 3.90 -21.91 6.48
CA GLU A 59 2.75 -21.84 7.41
C GLU A 59 2.28 -20.40 7.76
N ARG A 60 2.73 -19.36 7.03
CA ARG A 60 2.45 -17.93 7.31
C ARG A 60 1.54 -17.30 6.22
N ILE A 61 0.46 -16.60 6.58
CA ILE A 61 -0.63 -15.90 5.81
C ILE A 61 -1.32 -14.88 6.76
N ALA A 62 -2.27 -14.01 6.38
CA ALA A 62 -2.92 -13.04 7.28
C ALA A 62 -4.41 -12.82 6.92
N THR A 63 -5.32 -12.91 7.90
CA THR A 63 -6.75 -12.54 7.77
C THR A 63 -7.19 -11.87 9.06
N SER A 64 -7.70 -10.64 9.04
CA SER A 64 -8.12 -9.93 10.25
C SER A 64 -9.33 -10.57 10.94
N ASP A 65 -9.09 -11.13 12.13
CA ASP A 65 -10.13 -11.50 13.08
C ASP A 65 -10.63 -10.21 13.73
N ASN A 66 -11.95 -10.02 13.83
CA ASN A 66 -12.62 -8.79 14.28
C ASN A 66 -12.29 -8.37 15.75
N ASP A 67 -11.30 -8.97 16.39
CA ASP A 67 -10.66 -8.58 17.66
C ASP A 67 -9.28 -7.89 17.47
N GLY A 68 -8.90 -7.64 16.21
CA GLY A 68 -7.61 -7.06 15.84
C GLY A 68 -6.45 -8.05 15.86
N THR A 69 -6.73 -9.36 15.91
CA THR A 69 -5.76 -10.42 15.60
C THR A 69 -5.90 -10.84 14.14
N GLN A 70 -4.99 -11.66 13.63
CA GLN A 70 -5.10 -12.22 12.29
C GLN A 70 -5.03 -13.75 12.35
N LYS A 71 -6.02 -14.45 11.79
CA LYS A 71 -5.90 -15.89 11.52
C LYS A 71 -5.20 -16.09 10.20
N ILE A 72 -4.34 -17.08 10.15
CA ILE A 72 -3.35 -17.28 9.12
C ILE A 72 -3.54 -18.70 8.57
N GLU A 73 -3.92 -18.88 7.31
CA GLU A 73 -4.00 -20.21 6.67
C GLU A 73 -3.25 -20.23 5.34
N LEU A 74 -2.19 -21.04 5.23
CA LEU A 74 -1.46 -21.25 3.98
C LEU A 74 -2.28 -21.96 2.93
N THR A 75 -2.46 -21.32 1.78
CA THR A 75 -3.07 -21.92 0.59
C THR A 75 -2.06 -22.38 -0.47
N GLY A 76 -0.76 -22.26 -0.17
CA GLY A 76 0.38 -22.72 -0.98
C GLY A 76 1.29 -21.57 -1.44
N PRO A 77 2.45 -21.86 -2.07
CA PRO A 77 3.33 -20.82 -2.60
C PRO A 77 2.70 -20.12 -3.81
N LEU A 78 2.95 -18.82 -3.97
CA LEU A 78 2.62 -18.07 -5.18
C LEU A 78 3.74 -18.24 -6.23
N ASN A 79 3.76 -19.40 -6.88
CA ASN A 79 4.70 -19.67 -7.97
C ASN A 79 4.18 -19.10 -9.32
N ILE A 80 5.05 -19.03 -10.34
CA ILE A 80 4.71 -18.54 -11.69
C ILE A 80 3.43 -19.19 -12.22
N LYS A 81 3.29 -20.52 -12.04
CA LYS A 81 2.14 -21.25 -12.55
C LYS A 81 0.84 -20.85 -11.85
N ARG A 82 0.88 -20.64 -10.53
CA ARG A 82 -0.29 -20.20 -9.76
C ARG A 82 -0.63 -18.74 -10.04
N MET A 83 0.36 -17.88 -10.31
CA MET A 83 0.14 -16.48 -10.70
C MET A 83 -0.74 -16.34 -11.95
N GLU A 84 -0.80 -17.36 -12.82
CA GLU A 84 -1.70 -17.38 -13.98
C GLU A 84 -3.18 -17.27 -13.59
N THR A 85 -3.58 -17.78 -12.42
CA THR A 85 -4.99 -17.94 -12.03
C THR A 85 -5.30 -17.54 -10.58
N VAL A 86 -4.32 -17.09 -9.79
CA VAL A 86 -4.50 -16.85 -8.34
C VAL A 86 -5.63 -15.84 -8.05
N ASP A 87 -5.82 -14.84 -8.91
CA ASP A 87 -6.88 -13.85 -8.71
C ASP A 87 -8.28 -14.45 -8.88
N GLU A 88 -8.42 -15.60 -9.56
CA GLU A 88 -9.67 -16.38 -9.57
C GLU A 88 -9.94 -17.02 -8.21
N GLU A 89 -8.89 -17.43 -7.46
CA GLU A 89 -9.04 -17.94 -6.10
C GLU A 89 -9.55 -16.84 -5.17
N PHE A 90 -8.96 -15.64 -5.24
CA PHE A 90 -9.38 -14.48 -4.46
C PHE A 90 -10.81 -14.07 -4.80
N THR A 91 -11.12 -13.97 -6.10
CA THR A 91 -12.46 -13.64 -6.59
C THR A 91 -13.48 -14.67 -6.14
N LYS A 92 -13.18 -15.96 -6.26
CA LYS A 92 -14.07 -17.02 -5.79
C LYS A 92 -14.32 -16.94 -4.29
N ALA A 93 -13.28 -16.78 -3.48
CA ALA A 93 -13.41 -16.66 -2.03
C ALA A 93 -14.27 -15.45 -1.63
N THR A 94 -14.14 -14.36 -2.39
CA THR A 94 -14.91 -13.11 -2.23
C THR A 94 -16.39 -13.33 -2.57
N LEU A 95 -16.70 -14.02 -3.67
CA LEU A 95 -18.06 -14.38 -4.05
C LEU A 95 -18.71 -15.30 -2.99
N ASP A 96 -17.97 -16.32 -2.53
CA ASP A 96 -18.44 -17.24 -1.48
C ASP A 96 -18.70 -16.49 -0.15
N TYR A 97 -17.91 -15.45 0.15
CA TYR A 97 -18.13 -14.58 1.31
C TYR A 97 -19.41 -13.76 1.17
N LEU A 98 -19.67 -13.14 0.01
CA LEU A 98 -20.89 -12.34 -0.20
C LEU A 98 -22.17 -13.15 -0.01
N GLU A 99 -22.19 -14.41 -0.46
CA GLU A 99 -23.29 -15.36 -0.22
C GLU A 99 -23.51 -15.64 1.28
N LYS A 100 -22.42 -15.74 2.06
CA LYS A 100 -22.49 -15.90 3.51
C LYS A 100 -22.96 -14.61 4.19
N ALA A 101 -22.43 -13.47 3.76
CA ALA A 101 -22.78 -12.16 4.30
C ALA A 101 -24.27 -11.86 4.11
N LYS A 102 -24.84 -12.16 2.93
CA LYS A 102 -26.27 -12.01 2.65
C LYS A 102 -27.18 -12.80 3.58
N LYS A 103 -26.73 -13.97 4.04
CA LYS A 103 -27.49 -14.81 4.99
C LYS A 103 -27.45 -14.28 6.42
N GLY A 104 -26.51 -13.38 6.72
CA GLY A 104 -26.45 -12.69 7.99
C GLY A 104 -27.24 -11.38 7.97
N ASP A 105 -27.73 -10.96 9.13
CA ASP A 105 -28.38 -9.65 9.34
C ASP A 105 -27.38 -8.56 9.78
N LYS A 106 -26.12 -8.65 9.35
CA LYS A 106 -25.07 -7.69 9.75
C LYS A 106 -24.45 -7.03 8.52
N PRO A 107 -24.05 -5.75 8.61
CA PRO A 107 -23.24 -5.11 7.59
C PRO A 107 -21.90 -5.87 7.46
N PHE A 108 -21.33 -5.85 6.26
CA PHE A 108 -20.06 -6.50 5.97
C PHE A 108 -19.00 -5.46 5.58
N PHE A 109 -17.74 -5.80 5.83
CA PHE A 109 -16.59 -5.13 5.26
C PHE A 109 -15.82 -6.16 4.45
N LEU A 110 -15.50 -5.80 3.21
CA LEU A 110 -14.84 -6.67 2.26
C LEU A 110 -13.68 -5.93 1.63
N TRP A 111 -12.50 -6.53 1.72
CA TRP A 111 -11.28 -6.03 1.08
C TRP A 111 -10.81 -7.08 0.09
N TRP A 112 -11.00 -6.81 -1.21
CA TRP A 112 -10.58 -7.69 -2.29
C TRP A 112 -9.31 -7.12 -2.92
N ASN A 113 -8.22 -7.86 -2.78
CA ASN A 113 -6.89 -7.47 -3.24
C ASN A 113 -6.45 -8.44 -4.33
N SER A 114 -6.74 -8.11 -5.59
CA SER A 114 -6.16 -8.84 -6.72
C SER A 114 -4.67 -8.51 -6.87
N THR A 115 -3.93 -9.42 -7.49
CA THR A 115 -2.50 -9.23 -7.81
C THR A 115 -2.28 -8.58 -9.17
N ARG A 116 -3.24 -8.65 -10.10
CA ARG A 116 -3.22 -7.84 -11.32
C ARG A 116 -3.26 -6.35 -10.94
N MET A 117 -2.36 -5.47 -11.41
CA MET A 117 -1.28 -5.63 -12.40
C MET A 117 0.11 -5.36 -11.81
N HIS A 118 0.50 -6.08 -10.76
CA HIS A 118 1.83 -5.96 -10.17
C HIS A 118 2.95 -6.36 -11.16
N ILE A 119 4.17 -5.87 -10.93
CA ILE A 119 5.35 -5.92 -11.82
C ILE A 119 5.52 -7.25 -12.57
N PHE A 120 5.40 -8.38 -11.86
CA PHE A 120 5.44 -9.71 -12.46
C PHE A 120 4.03 -10.21 -12.70
N THR A 121 3.56 -10.08 -13.95
CA THR A 121 2.27 -10.61 -14.38
C THR A 121 2.47 -11.80 -15.31
N HIS A 122 1.89 -12.94 -14.93
CA HIS A 122 1.80 -14.14 -15.75
C HIS A 122 0.33 -14.39 -16.04
N LEU A 123 -0.08 -14.33 -17.30
CA LEU A 123 -1.47 -14.53 -17.69
C LEU A 123 -1.75 -16.01 -17.94
N LYS A 124 -2.97 -16.44 -17.66
CA LYS A 124 -3.48 -17.69 -18.23
C LYS A 124 -3.57 -17.56 -19.75
N LYS A 125 -3.40 -18.67 -20.45
CA LYS A 125 -3.44 -18.74 -21.92
C LYS A 125 -4.64 -18.04 -22.55
N ASP A 126 -5.81 -18.14 -21.91
CA ASP A 126 -7.04 -17.56 -22.42
C ASP A 126 -7.09 -16.03 -22.31
N SER A 127 -6.24 -15.40 -21.49
CA SER A 127 -6.14 -13.95 -21.37
C SER A 127 -5.11 -13.35 -22.32
N GLU A 128 -4.16 -14.15 -22.82
CA GLU A 128 -3.11 -13.68 -23.71
C GLU A 128 -3.64 -13.24 -25.08
N GLY A 129 -3.20 -12.07 -25.54
CA GLY A 129 -3.52 -11.51 -26.86
C GLY A 129 -4.94 -10.96 -26.99
N LYS A 130 -5.70 -10.82 -25.90
CA LYS A 130 -7.11 -10.36 -25.91
C LYS A 130 -7.29 -8.98 -26.53
N THR A 131 -6.37 -8.08 -26.23
CA THR A 131 -6.39 -6.68 -26.70
C THR A 131 -5.49 -6.48 -27.91
N GLY A 132 -4.52 -7.37 -28.14
CA GLY A 132 -3.44 -7.17 -29.11
C GLY A 132 -2.40 -6.11 -28.70
N LEU A 133 -2.46 -5.61 -27.45
CA LEU A 133 -1.58 -4.54 -26.93
C LEU A 133 -0.54 -5.05 -25.92
N GLY A 134 -0.49 -6.36 -25.69
CA GLY A 134 0.48 -7.02 -24.82
C GLY A 134 -0.08 -7.37 -23.44
N THR A 135 0.78 -7.95 -22.60
CA THR A 135 0.42 -8.57 -21.32
C THR A 135 -0.31 -7.62 -20.36
N TYR A 136 0.08 -6.35 -20.30
CA TYR A 136 -0.49 -5.44 -19.31
C TYR A 136 -1.98 -5.11 -19.61
N PRO A 137 -2.34 -4.62 -20.81
CA PRO A 137 -3.76 -4.41 -21.15
C PRO A 137 -4.59 -5.69 -21.14
N ASP A 138 -4.00 -6.83 -21.54
CA ASP A 138 -4.66 -8.13 -21.49
C ASP A 138 -5.03 -8.54 -20.05
N GLY A 139 -4.10 -8.37 -19.10
CA GLY A 139 -4.36 -8.59 -17.68
C GLY A 139 -5.35 -7.61 -17.08
N MET A 140 -5.38 -6.35 -17.55
CA MET A 140 -6.40 -5.38 -17.15
C MET A 140 -7.81 -5.79 -17.59
N VAL A 141 -7.96 -6.36 -18.79
CA VAL A 141 -9.26 -6.90 -19.24
C VAL A 141 -9.70 -8.08 -18.36
N GLU A 142 -8.77 -8.94 -17.98
CA GLU A 142 -9.05 -10.04 -17.05
C GLU A 142 -9.48 -9.52 -15.67
N HIS A 143 -8.76 -8.53 -15.13
CA HIS A 143 -9.08 -7.88 -13.87
C HIS A 143 -10.45 -7.17 -13.91
N ASP A 144 -10.74 -6.40 -14.97
CA ASP A 144 -12.03 -5.74 -15.16
C ASP A 144 -13.18 -6.75 -15.22
N ALA A 145 -12.98 -7.91 -15.86
CA ALA A 145 -13.95 -8.98 -15.87
C ALA A 145 -14.20 -9.58 -14.46
N MET A 146 -13.19 -9.63 -13.59
CA MET A 146 -13.36 -10.04 -12.19
C MET A 146 -14.13 -8.98 -11.39
N VAL A 147 -13.82 -7.70 -11.56
CA VAL A 147 -14.62 -6.60 -10.98
C VAL A 147 -16.08 -6.72 -11.43
N GLY A 148 -16.31 -7.00 -12.71
CA GLY A 148 -17.64 -7.26 -13.27
C GLY A 148 -18.37 -8.42 -12.58
N GLN A 149 -17.68 -9.52 -12.26
CA GLN A 149 -18.25 -10.64 -11.50
C GLN A 149 -18.69 -10.23 -10.09
N LEU A 150 -17.86 -9.45 -9.38
CA LEU A 150 -18.19 -8.97 -8.04
C LEU A 150 -19.41 -8.04 -8.05
N LEU A 151 -19.44 -7.08 -8.97
CA LEU A 151 -20.57 -6.16 -9.14
C LEU A 151 -21.86 -6.90 -9.54
N ALA A 152 -21.76 -7.88 -10.44
CA ALA A 152 -22.88 -8.71 -10.84
C ALA A 152 -23.43 -9.53 -9.65
N LYS A 153 -22.55 -10.07 -8.80
CA LYS A 153 -22.94 -10.82 -7.61
C LYS A 153 -23.64 -9.93 -6.57
N LEU A 154 -23.17 -8.70 -6.35
CA LEU A 154 -23.86 -7.74 -5.49
C LEU A 154 -25.31 -7.50 -5.97
N LYS A 155 -25.49 -7.30 -7.28
CA LYS A 155 -26.81 -7.12 -7.88
C LYS A 155 -27.68 -8.39 -7.81
N GLU A 156 -27.11 -9.56 -8.09
CA GLU A 156 -27.79 -10.85 -7.97
C GLU A 156 -28.35 -11.08 -6.57
N LEU A 157 -27.58 -10.71 -5.54
CA LEU A 157 -27.97 -10.84 -4.13
C LEU A 157 -28.86 -9.68 -3.63
N GLY A 158 -29.13 -8.68 -4.48
CA GLY A 158 -29.85 -7.45 -4.10
C GLY A 158 -29.15 -6.68 -2.98
N LEU A 159 -27.82 -6.59 -3.04
CA LEU A 159 -26.97 -5.86 -2.11
C LEU A 159 -26.44 -4.55 -2.70
N ASP A 160 -26.59 -4.33 -4.00
CA ASP A 160 -26.01 -3.20 -4.74
C ASP A 160 -26.52 -1.82 -4.28
N ASP A 161 -27.79 -1.72 -3.91
CA ASP A 161 -28.37 -0.46 -3.40
C ASP A 161 -27.83 -0.03 -2.02
N ASN A 162 -27.27 -0.98 -1.24
CA ASN A 162 -26.79 -0.74 0.12
C ASN A 162 -25.33 -1.17 0.32
N THR A 163 -24.53 -1.10 -0.75
CA THR A 163 -23.09 -1.39 -0.71
C THR A 163 -22.31 -0.22 -1.28
N ILE A 164 -21.30 0.24 -0.53
CA ILE A 164 -20.31 1.21 -1.01
C ILE A 164 -19.20 0.43 -1.72
N VAL A 165 -18.87 0.79 -2.96
CA VAL A 165 -17.82 0.11 -3.73
C VAL A 165 -16.69 1.08 -4.05
N MET A 166 -15.53 0.79 -3.46
CA MET A 166 -14.28 1.48 -3.74
C MET A 166 -13.40 0.63 -4.65
N TYR A 167 -12.92 1.23 -5.73
CA TYR A 167 -11.85 0.65 -6.55
C TYR A 167 -10.64 1.57 -6.47
N SER A 168 -9.49 1.01 -6.13
CA SER A 168 -8.25 1.78 -6.07
C SER A 168 -7.06 0.88 -6.28
N THR A 169 -5.89 1.49 -6.33
CA THR A 169 -4.59 0.82 -6.37
C THR A 169 -3.81 1.18 -5.12
N ASP A 170 -2.87 0.34 -4.72
CA ASP A 170 -1.92 0.65 -3.63
C ASP A 170 -0.99 1.81 -3.98
N ASN A 171 -0.66 1.93 -5.28
CA ASN A 171 0.03 3.08 -5.88
C ASN A 171 -0.56 3.40 -7.27
N GLY A 172 -0.59 4.69 -7.67
CA GLY A 172 -1.17 5.09 -8.96
C GLY A 172 -2.64 5.51 -8.86
N ALA A 173 -3.41 5.33 -9.94
CA ALA A 173 -4.73 5.96 -10.10
C ALA A 173 -5.88 5.24 -9.37
N GLU A 174 -6.81 6.03 -8.83
CA GLU A 174 -7.95 5.59 -8.00
C GLU A 174 -9.32 5.91 -8.65
N LYS A 175 -10.36 5.10 -8.34
CA LYS A 175 -11.76 5.37 -8.74
C LYS A 175 -12.79 4.89 -7.72
N PHE A 176 -13.55 5.84 -7.15
CA PHE A 176 -14.53 5.55 -6.10
C PHE A 176 -16.00 5.64 -6.58
N THR A 177 -16.89 4.78 -6.06
CA THR A 177 -18.34 4.84 -6.32
C THR A 177 -19.19 4.63 -5.06
N TRP A 178 -20.25 5.43 -4.91
CA TRP A 178 -21.19 5.31 -3.80
C TRP A 178 -22.62 5.60 -4.29
N PRO A 179 -23.40 4.55 -4.64
CA PRO A 179 -24.78 4.71 -5.08
C PRO A 179 -25.62 5.50 -4.08
N GLY A 180 -26.41 6.45 -4.59
CA GLY A 180 -27.25 7.34 -3.77
C GLY A 180 -26.53 8.50 -3.08
N VAL A 181 -25.19 8.52 -3.08
CA VAL A 181 -24.38 9.62 -2.52
C VAL A 181 -23.62 10.35 -3.63
N ILE A 182 -22.83 9.62 -4.42
CA ILE A 182 -22.08 10.18 -5.54
C ILE A 182 -22.92 10.07 -6.80
N LYS A 183 -23.15 11.20 -7.47
CA LYS A 183 -23.86 11.22 -8.75
C LYS A 183 -23.03 10.46 -9.82
N PRO A 184 -23.64 9.57 -10.62
CA PRO A 184 -22.94 8.92 -11.73
C PRO A 184 -22.29 9.92 -12.69
N GLY A 185 -21.06 9.64 -13.11
CA GLY A 185 -20.29 10.49 -14.01
C GLY A 185 -19.67 11.73 -13.35
N THR A 186 -19.69 11.83 -12.02
CA THR A 186 -18.96 12.89 -11.30
C THR A 186 -17.46 12.76 -11.54
N ILE A 187 -16.82 13.88 -11.83
CA ILE A 187 -15.36 14.03 -11.85
C ILE A 187 -15.01 14.91 -10.67
N ASN A 188 -14.29 14.35 -9.69
CA ASN A 188 -13.72 15.11 -8.58
C ASN A 188 -12.20 15.24 -8.82
N ASN A 189 -11.69 16.47 -8.81
CA ASN A 189 -10.26 16.79 -8.97
C ASN A 189 -9.64 17.36 -7.68
N ASP A 190 -10.37 17.32 -6.57
CA ASP A 190 -9.87 17.71 -5.26
C ASP A 190 -8.78 16.74 -4.78
N ILE A 191 -8.06 17.12 -3.73
CA ILE A 191 -6.99 16.31 -3.18
C ILE A 191 -7.62 15.14 -2.43
N PHE A 192 -7.11 13.93 -2.66
CA PHE A 192 -7.56 12.73 -1.98
C PHE A 192 -6.37 11.94 -1.41
N SER A 193 -6.56 11.33 -0.24
CA SER A 193 -5.64 10.33 0.33
C SER A 193 -6.41 9.08 0.71
N HIS A 194 -5.80 7.89 0.53
CA HIS A 194 -6.33 6.65 1.07
C HIS A 194 -6.60 6.71 2.59
N GLU A 195 -5.87 7.58 3.30
CA GLU A 195 -6.07 7.84 4.73
C GLU A 195 -7.49 8.35 5.03
N ASP A 196 -8.14 9.04 4.09
CA ASP A 196 -9.52 9.56 4.21
C ASP A 196 -10.56 8.43 4.30
N MET A 197 -10.22 7.22 3.86
CA MET A 197 -11.18 6.11 3.80
C MET A 197 -11.57 5.59 5.16
N LEU A 198 -10.63 5.49 6.11
CA LEU A 198 -10.95 5.03 7.46
C LEU A 198 -12.03 5.91 8.14
N PRO A 199 -11.84 7.24 8.28
CA PRO A 199 -12.85 8.10 8.89
C PRO A 199 -14.13 8.21 8.05
N THR A 200 -14.04 8.18 6.72
CA THR A 200 -15.22 8.26 5.83
C THR A 200 -16.09 7.01 5.93
N LEU A 201 -15.49 5.81 5.90
CA LEU A 201 -16.23 4.55 6.02
C LEU A 201 -16.82 4.37 7.42
N LEU A 202 -16.13 4.81 8.47
CA LEU A 202 -16.66 4.79 9.82
C LEU A 202 -17.81 5.79 10.00
N ALA A 203 -17.73 6.97 9.38
CA ALA A 203 -18.85 7.90 9.33
C ALA A 203 -20.07 7.29 8.62
N ALA A 204 -19.86 6.63 7.48
CA ALA A 204 -20.90 5.90 6.76
C ALA A 204 -21.53 4.79 7.61
N ALA A 205 -20.72 4.13 8.44
CA ALA A 205 -21.16 3.11 9.40
C ALA A 205 -21.81 3.69 10.67
N GLY A 206 -21.95 5.01 10.79
CA GLY A 206 -22.64 5.68 11.89
C GLY A 206 -21.74 6.28 12.98
N ASP A 207 -20.42 6.34 12.77
CA ASP A 207 -19.47 7.00 13.67
C ASP A 207 -18.72 8.17 12.99
N PRO A 208 -19.38 9.32 12.77
CA PRO A 208 -18.78 10.46 12.08
C PRO A 208 -17.69 11.19 12.87
N ASP A 209 -17.62 10.97 14.19
CA ASP A 209 -16.71 11.65 15.12
C ASP A 209 -15.50 10.78 15.49
N VAL A 210 -15.25 9.68 14.76
CA VAL A 210 -14.24 8.68 15.13
C VAL A 210 -12.83 9.27 15.25
N THR A 211 -12.48 10.25 14.40
CA THR A 211 -11.19 10.95 14.47
C THR A 211 -11.02 11.67 15.81
N ALA A 212 -12.02 12.43 16.24
CA ALA A 212 -12.01 13.14 17.50
C ALA A 212 -12.04 12.20 18.72
N LYS A 213 -12.74 11.06 18.62
CA LYS A 213 -12.77 10.02 19.64
C LYS A 213 -11.40 9.35 19.79
N LEU A 214 -10.79 8.92 18.69
CA LEU A 214 -9.47 8.27 18.69
C LEU A 214 -8.38 9.23 19.19
N LEU A 215 -8.46 10.52 18.87
CA LEU A 215 -7.50 11.51 19.37
C LEU A 215 -7.53 11.64 20.90
N LYS A 216 -8.72 11.55 21.50
CA LYS A 216 -8.91 11.59 22.95
C LYS A 216 -8.58 10.26 23.63
N GLY A 217 -8.79 9.16 22.92
CA GLY A 217 -8.73 7.79 23.43
C GLY A 217 -10.09 7.11 23.31
N MET A 218 -10.16 6.07 22.47
CA MET A 218 -11.37 5.28 22.22
C MET A 218 -11.12 3.81 22.53
N LYS A 219 -12.05 3.18 23.26
CA LYS A 219 -12.02 1.73 23.47
C LYS A 219 -12.69 1.02 22.30
N VAL A 220 -11.99 0.09 21.67
CA VAL A 220 -12.49 -0.78 20.59
C VAL A 220 -12.23 -2.23 21.00
N GLY A 221 -13.31 -2.98 21.24
CA GLY A 221 -13.22 -4.28 21.91
C GLY A 221 -12.58 -4.14 23.29
N ASP A 222 -11.50 -4.87 23.54
CA ASP A 222 -10.74 -4.81 24.80
C ASP A 222 -9.55 -3.85 24.77
N LYS A 223 -9.25 -3.24 23.62
CA LYS A 223 -8.10 -2.33 23.44
C LYS A 223 -8.54 -0.88 23.51
N THR A 224 -7.66 -0.01 24.03
CA THR A 224 -7.85 1.45 23.97
C THR A 224 -6.85 2.03 22.98
N PHE A 225 -7.35 2.71 21.96
CA PHE A 225 -6.55 3.40 20.96
C PHE A 225 -6.57 4.90 21.24
N LYS A 226 -5.38 5.51 21.36
CA LYS A 226 -5.21 6.96 21.41
C LYS A 226 -4.29 7.37 20.27
N VAL A 227 -4.88 7.71 19.13
CA VAL A 227 -4.16 7.93 17.87
C VAL A 227 -4.70 9.17 17.16
N HIS A 228 -3.81 9.87 16.45
CA HIS A 228 -4.19 10.88 15.48
C HIS A 228 -4.42 10.18 14.14
N LEU A 229 -5.56 10.42 13.49
CA LEU A 229 -5.79 9.98 12.13
C LEU A 229 -5.48 11.15 11.19
N ASP A 230 -4.73 10.87 10.13
CA ASP A 230 -4.34 11.88 9.13
C ASP A 230 -5.38 12.02 7.99
N GLY A 231 -6.40 11.15 8.01
CA GLY A 231 -7.54 11.20 7.13
C GLY A 231 -8.66 12.12 7.61
N TYR A 232 -9.43 12.62 6.66
CA TYR A 232 -10.64 13.40 6.86
C TYR A 232 -11.89 12.58 6.52
N ASN A 233 -12.99 12.84 7.23
CA ASN A 233 -14.30 12.36 6.80
C ASN A 233 -14.78 13.23 5.63
N ILE A 234 -14.79 12.67 4.43
CA ILE A 234 -15.17 13.38 3.19
C ILE A 234 -16.59 13.06 2.73
N THR A 235 -17.43 12.44 3.58
CA THR A 235 -18.80 12.00 3.20
C THR A 235 -19.65 13.16 2.62
N ASP A 236 -19.60 14.34 3.23
CA ASP A 236 -20.36 15.50 2.74
C ASP A 236 -19.78 16.10 1.46
N ALA A 237 -18.45 16.04 1.28
CA ALA A 237 -17.81 16.45 0.03
C ALA A 237 -18.21 15.54 -1.14
N LEU A 238 -18.17 14.22 -0.92
CA LEU A 238 -18.62 13.21 -1.88
C LEU A 238 -20.12 13.35 -2.24
N ALA A 239 -20.94 13.79 -1.28
CA ALA A 239 -22.36 14.09 -1.49
C ALA A 239 -22.61 15.46 -2.16
N GLY A 240 -21.58 16.26 -2.41
CA GLY A 240 -21.69 17.62 -2.95
C GLY A 240 -22.34 18.61 -1.98
N LYS A 241 -22.32 18.34 -0.68
CA LYS A 241 -22.93 19.17 0.38
C LYS A 241 -21.94 20.14 1.04
N ALA A 242 -20.64 19.86 0.92
CA ALA A 242 -19.56 20.65 1.47
C ALA A 242 -18.37 20.65 0.49
N PRO A 243 -17.45 21.63 0.58
CA PRO A 243 -16.14 21.51 -0.08
C PRO A 243 -15.34 20.35 0.53
N ASP A 244 -14.38 19.83 -0.25
CA ASP A 244 -13.41 18.87 0.27
C ASP A 244 -12.57 19.51 1.40
N PRO A 245 -12.46 18.86 2.57
CA PRO A 245 -11.69 19.39 3.68
C PRO A 245 -10.16 19.27 3.49
N ARG A 246 -9.70 18.42 2.55
CA ARG A 246 -8.27 18.15 2.37
C ARG A 246 -7.63 19.25 1.53
N HIS A 247 -6.68 19.94 2.14
CA HIS A 247 -5.82 20.91 1.45
C HIS A 247 -4.41 20.39 1.23
N GLU A 248 -4.01 19.32 1.91
CA GLU A 248 -2.63 18.86 1.95
C GLU A 248 -2.45 17.37 1.62
N PHE A 249 -1.27 17.07 1.07
CA PHE A 249 -0.81 15.71 0.85
C PHE A 249 0.70 15.64 1.11
N PHE A 250 1.12 14.72 1.98
CA PHE A 250 2.53 14.53 2.33
C PHE A 250 3.10 13.35 1.55
N TYR A 251 4.23 13.55 0.88
CA TYR A 251 4.91 12.51 0.11
C TYR A 251 6.08 11.98 0.91
N TRP A 252 6.02 10.70 1.26
CA TRP A 252 7.08 9.97 1.97
C TRP A 252 7.74 8.97 1.03
N ASN A 253 9.05 8.80 1.14
CA ASN A 253 9.77 7.74 0.43
C ASN A 253 9.91 6.47 1.29
N ASP A 254 10.46 5.41 0.69
CA ASP A 254 10.66 4.09 1.33
C ASP A 254 11.56 4.15 2.59
N ASP A 255 12.40 5.18 2.70
CA ASP A 255 13.26 5.43 3.86
C ASP A 255 12.53 6.18 5.00
N GLY A 256 11.26 6.53 4.82
CA GLY A 256 10.46 7.30 5.78
C GLY A 256 10.83 8.80 5.83
N SER A 257 11.42 9.34 4.77
CA SER A 257 11.72 10.78 4.64
C SER A 257 10.58 11.53 3.95
N LEU A 258 10.26 12.73 4.45
CA LEU A 258 9.34 13.64 3.78
C LEU A 258 10.04 14.24 2.55
N VAL A 259 9.66 13.78 1.36
CA VAL A 259 10.30 14.18 0.08
C VAL A 259 9.54 15.30 -0.62
N GLY A 260 8.25 15.48 -0.30
CA GLY A 260 7.47 16.59 -0.81
C GLY A 260 6.18 16.85 -0.03
N LEU A 261 5.57 17.98 -0.32
CA LEU A 261 4.28 18.41 0.23
C LEU A 261 3.46 19.03 -0.90
N ARG A 262 2.20 18.60 -1.05
CA ARG A 262 1.21 19.36 -1.79
C ARG A 262 0.36 20.15 -0.82
N TYR A 263 0.11 21.42 -1.13
CA TYR A 263 -0.91 22.26 -0.50
C TYR A 263 -1.73 22.96 -1.59
N ASP A 264 -3.02 22.61 -1.70
CA ASP A 264 -3.91 22.97 -2.80
C ASP A 264 -3.28 22.65 -4.17
N ASN A 265 -3.05 23.69 -4.98
CA ASN A 265 -2.45 23.58 -6.30
C ASN A 265 -0.93 23.49 -6.25
N TRP A 266 -0.29 23.78 -5.12
CA TRP A 266 1.16 23.92 -5.03
C TRP A 266 1.79 22.65 -4.49
N LYS A 267 2.83 22.15 -5.17
CA LYS A 267 3.69 21.09 -4.67
C LYS A 267 5.09 21.65 -4.40
N ILE A 268 5.64 21.29 -3.25
CA ILE A 268 6.99 21.62 -2.83
C ILE A 268 7.78 20.31 -2.76
N VAL A 269 8.93 20.25 -3.42
CA VAL A 269 9.80 19.07 -3.46
C VAL A 269 11.07 19.37 -2.67
N PHE A 270 11.26 18.67 -1.56
CA PHE A 270 12.42 18.78 -0.67
C PHE A 270 13.56 17.87 -1.11
N GLN A 271 13.22 16.69 -1.65
CA GLN A 271 14.18 15.74 -2.19
C GLN A 271 13.69 15.24 -3.54
N GLU A 272 14.58 15.18 -4.53
CA GLU A 272 14.26 14.68 -5.87
C GLU A 272 14.87 13.30 -6.11
N GLN A 273 14.13 12.43 -6.80
CA GLN A 273 14.67 11.20 -7.36
C GLN A 273 15.15 11.50 -8.78
N ARG A 274 16.44 11.27 -9.05
CA ARG A 274 17.07 11.54 -10.36
C ARG A 274 17.24 10.30 -11.22
N ALA A 275 17.12 9.12 -10.60
CA ALA A 275 17.13 7.85 -11.30
C ALA A 275 15.75 7.54 -11.88
N GLU A 276 15.73 6.63 -12.85
CA GLU A 276 14.52 6.17 -13.52
C GLU A 276 14.46 4.64 -13.54
N GLY A 277 13.27 4.08 -13.75
CA GLY A 277 13.09 2.63 -13.86
C GLY A 277 13.50 1.90 -12.57
N PHE A 278 14.31 0.85 -12.70
CA PHE A 278 14.76 0.06 -11.55
C PHE A 278 15.80 0.79 -10.67
N ASP A 279 16.48 1.78 -11.25
CA ASP A 279 17.57 2.48 -10.56
C ASP A 279 17.04 3.37 -9.41
N VAL A 280 15.74 3.66 -9.36
CA VAL A 280 15.09 4.41 -8.27
C VAL A 280 15.24 3.74 -6.89
N TRP A 281 15.44 2.42 -6.86
CA TRP A 281 15.69 1.64 -5.64
C TRP A 281 17.19 1.44 -5.35
N GLN A 282 18.06 1.82 -6.28
CA GLN A 282 19.51 1.73 -6.14
C GLN A 282 20.14 3.08 -5.78
N GLU A 283 19.58 4.14 -6.34
CA GLU A 283 20.11 5.50 -6.22
C GLU A 283 19.38 6.31 -5.15
N PRO A 284 20.11 7.08 -4.33
CA PRO A 284 19.51 7.87 -3.27
C PRO A 284 18.73 9.05 -3.82
N PHE A 285 17.74 9.49 -3.06
CA PHE A 285 17.15 10.81 -3.24
C PHE A 285 18.20 11.91 -3.01
N VAL A 286 18.12 12.98 -3.80
CA VAL A 286 18.96 14.16 -3.64
C VAL A 286 18.22 15.23 -2.85
N SER A 287 18.69 15.51 -1.63
CA SER A 287 18.17 16.59 -0.81
C SER A 287 18.52 17.96 -1.40
N LEU A 288 17.50 18.81 -1.55
CA LEU A 288 17.62 20.13 -2.14
C LEU A 288 17.84 21.20 -1.07
N ARG A 289 18.78 22.12 -1.31
CA ARG A 289 18.97 23.30 -0.44
C ARG A 289 17.87 24.35 -0.60
N VAL A 290 17.30 24.42 -1.81
CA VAL A 290 16.14 25.23 -2.16
C VAL A 290 15.14 24.27 -2.78
N PRO A 291 13.95 24.08 -2.17
CA PRO A 291 12.94 23.18 -2.71
C PRO A 291 12.50 23.58 -4.12
N LYS A 292 12.11 22.61 -4.95
CA LYS A 292 11.35 22.93 -6.17
C LYS A 292 9.91 23.24 -5.78
N ILE A 293 9.28 24.12 -6.55
CA ILE A 293 7.87 24.48 -6.39
C ILE A 293 7.18 24.26 -7.72
N PHE A 294 6.02 23.65 -7.71
CA PHE A 294 5.20 23.39 -8.90
C PHE A 294 3.76 23.78 -8.63
N ASN A 295 3.08 24.35 -9.62
CA ASN A 295 1.64 24.50 -9.58
C ASN A 295 1.02 23.36 -10.38
N LEU A 296 0.56 22.30 -9.72
CA LEU A 296 0.02 21.08 -10.32
C LEU A 296 -1.22 21.31 -11.17
N ARG A 297 -1.90 22.47 -11.04
CA ARG A 297 -3.03 22.81 -11.90
C ARG A 297 -2.59 23.31 -13.27
N SER A 298 -1.48 24.05 -13.34
CA SER A 298 -0.91 24.53 -14.61
C SER A 298 0.19 23.63 -15.15
N ASP A 299 0.84 22.85 -14.29
CA ASP A 299 1.95 21.95 -14.58
C ASP A 299 1.76 20.60 -13.86
N PRO A 300 0.79 19.77 -14.32
CA PRO A 300 0.46 18.50 -13.68
C PRO A 300 1.55 17.43 -13.82
N PHE A 301 2.52 17.63 -14.71
CA PHE A 301 3.61 16.70 -14.98
C PHE A 301 4.93 17.12 -14.33
N GLU A 302 4.96 18.25 -13.63
CA GLU A 302 6.16 18.77 -12.95
C GLU A 302 7.33 19.02 -13.92
N GLU A 303 7.04 19.50 -15.12
CA GLU A 303 8.02 19.67 -16.21
C GLU A 303 8.59 21.09 -16.27
N ALA A 304 7.99 22.05 -15.56
CA ALA A 304 8.33 23.46 -15.73
C ALA A 304 9.82 23.77 -15.43
N ASP A 305 10.47 23.04 -14.54
CA ASP A 305 11.90 23.24 -14.24
C ASP A 305 12.84 22.77 -15.37
N HIS A 306 12.35 21.91 -16.25
CA HIS A 306 13.06 21.44 -17.44
C HIS A 306 12.76 22.27 -18.68
N VAL A 307 11.52 22.71 -18.86
CA VAL A 307 11.05 23.27 -20.14
C VAL A 307 10.69 24.76 -20.09
N ALA A 308 10.43 25.33 -18.91
CA ALA A 308 10.01 26.72 -18.80
C ALA A 308 11.21 27.67 -18.64
N MET A 309 11.37 28.56 -19.62
CA MET A 309 12.47 29.55 -19.67
C MET A 309 12.57 30.41 -18.40
N ASP A 310 11.44 30.71 -17.76
CA ASP A 310 11.35 31.60 -16.59
C ASP A 310 11.13 30.84 -15.27
N TYR A 311 11.33 29.52 -15.21
CA TYR A 311 11.14 28.73 -13.96
C TYR A 311 11.87 29.35 -12.76
N GLY A 312 13.10 29.81 -12.99
CA GLY A 312 13.92 30.43 -11.95
C GLY A 312 13.43 31.79 -11.46
N HIS A 313 12.54 32.48 -12.18
CA HIS A 313 12.07 33.82 -11.81
C HIS A 313 10.88 33.81 -10.84
N TRP A 314 10.12 32.72 -10.77
CA TRP A 314 8.91 32.64 -9.95
C TRP A 314 9.03 31.75 -8.70
N ARG A 315 10.16 31.05 -8.53
CA ARG A 315 10.47 30.23 -7.36
C ARG A 315 11.29 30.96 -6.31
#